data_AF-A0A965DL80-F1
#
_entry.id   AF-A0A965DL80-F1
#
_cell.length_a   1.000
_cell.length_b   1.000
_cell.length_c   1.000
_cell.angle_alpha   90.00
_cell.angle_beta   90.00
_cell.angle_gamma   90.00
#
_symmetry.space_group_name_H-M   'P 1'
#
loop_
_entity.id
_entity.type
_entity.pdbx_description
1 polymer ?
#
loop_
_entity_poly.entity_id
_entity_poly.type
_entity_poly.pdbx_seq_one_letter_code
_entity_poly.pdbx_strand_id
1 'polypeptide(L)' 'ESVGIEPVRHIIRGGTDGSKLSFMGLPCPNIFTGEMAIHSRREYVVVQDMEAALKTLIALVQRWESHQ' A
#
# COMPACT_ATOMS: atom_id res chain seq x y z
N GLU A 1 -0.41 7.54 10.01
CA GLU A 1 -0.80 8.25 11.24
C GLU A 1 -2.32 8.25 11.49
N SER A 2 -3.16 8.86 10.63
CA SER A 2 -4.62 8.97 10.90
C SER A 2 -5.37 7.65 11.09
N VAL A 3 -4.84 6.55 10.56
CA VAL A 3 -5.38 5.18 10.71
C VAL A 3 -4.66 4.36 11.79
N GLY A 4 -3.81 4.98 12.61
CA GLY A 4 -3.04 4.31 13.67
C GLY A 4 -1.84 3.49 13.17
N ILE A 5 -1.43 3.67 11.92
CA ILE A 5 -0.28 2.98 11.30
C ILE A 5 0.82 3.99 11.00
N GLU A 6 2.04 3.68 11.46
CA GLU A 6 3.25 4.48 11.21
C GLU A 6 3.82 4.19 9.81
N PRO A 7 3.91 5.20 8.92
CA PRO A 7 4.47 5.00 7.58
C PRO A 7 5.97 4.72 7.63
N VAL A 8 6.41 3.62 7.02
CA VAL A 8 7.84 3.30 6.93
C VAL A 8 8.42 3.81 5.62
N ARG A 9 9.25 4.86 5.68
CA ARG A 9 9.96 5.40 4.50
C ARG A 9 11.24 4.63 4.26
N HIS A 10 11.18 3.64 3.38
CA HIS A 10 12.36 2.88 2.96
C HIS A 10 12.23 2.48 1.49
N ILE A 11 13.37 2.23 0.85
CA ILE A 11 13.40 1.75 -0.53
C ILE A 11 13.04 0.27 -0.52
N ILE A 12 12.11 -0.12 -1.40
CA ILE A 12 11.78 -1.53 -1.65
C ILE A 12 12.53 -2.04 -2.88
N ARG A 13 12.72 -3.36 -2.95
CA ARG A 13 13.29 -4.04 -4.13
C ARG A 13 12.19 -4.82 -4.85
N GLY A 14 12.44 -5.14 -6.11
CA GLY A 14 11.48 -5.82 -6.98
C GLY A 14 10.79 -4.85 -7.95
N GLY A 15 10.21 -5.41 -9.01
CA GLY A 15 9.41 -4.64 -9.97
C GLY A 15 7.98 -4.49 -9.46
N THR A 16 7.40 -3.31 -9.64
CA THR A 16 5.97 -3.05 -9.43
C THR A 16 5.46 -2.19 -10.59
N ASP A 17 4.18 -2.27 -10.93
CA ASP A 17 3.61 -1.34 -11.91
C ASP A 17 3.77 0.12 -11.45
N GLY A 18 3.68 0.35 -10.14
CA GLY A 18 3.90 1.65 -9.51
C GLY A 18 5.29 2.22 -9.73
N SER A 19 6.35 1.41 -9.80
CA SER A 19 7.71 1.91 -10.09
C SER A 19 7.82 2.44 -11.52
N LYS A 20 7.15 1.80 -12.49
CA LYS A 20 7.07 2.28 -13.87
C LYS A 20 6.21 3.54 -13.98
N LEU A 21 5.07 3.58 -13.31
CA LEU A 21 4.16 4.74 -13.30
C LEU A 21 4.79 5.96 -12.61
N SER A 22 5.52 5.75 -11.51
CA SER A 22 6.29 6.79 -10.83
C SER A 22 7.38 7.37 -11.72
N PHE A 23 8.08 6.52 -12.48
CA PHE A 23 9.03 6.98 -13.49
C PHE A 23 8.35 7.86 -14.57
N MET A 24 7.08 7.60 -14.88
CA MET A 24 6.28 8.39 -15.83
C MET A 24 5.65 9.65 -15.22
N GLY A 25 5.93 9.96 -13.95
CA GLY A 25 5.45 11.17 -13.27
C GLY A 25 4.14 11.02 -12.51
N LEU A 26 3.55 9.82 -12.45
CA LEU A 26 2.38 9.56 -11.62
C LEU A 26 2.82 9.11 -10.22
N PRO A 27 2.47 9.83 -9.14
CA PRO A 27 2.83 9.40 -7.78
C PRO A 27 2.22 8.03 -7.47
N CYS A 28 3.06 7.01 -7.20
CA CYS A 28 2.60 5.68 -6.81
C CYS A 28 3.31 5.23 -5.52
N PRO A 29 2.85 5.66 -4.33
CA PRO A 29 3.35 5.11 -3.08
C PRO A 29 2.98 3.62 -2.98
N ASN A 30 3.88 2.81 -2.43
CA ASN A 30 3.55 1.41 -2.14
C ASN A 30 2.64 1.34 -0.91
N ILE A 31 1.53 0.63 -1.04
CA ILE A 31 0.59 0.34 0.04
C ILE A 31 0.64 -1.17 0.28
N PHE A 32 0.62 -1.57 1.54
CA PHE A 32 0.65 -2.97 1.93
C PHE A 32 -0.72 -3.65 1.71
N THR A 33 -0.71 -4.97 1.55
CA THR A 33 -1.91 -5.81 1.39
C THR A 33 -2.09 -6.82 2.53
N GLY A 34 -1.08 -7.00 3.39
CA GLY A 34 -1.05 -8.04 4.42
C GLY A 34 -0.54 -9.40 3.95
N GLU A 35 0.09 -9.42 2.77
CA GLU A 35 0.49 -10.65 2.09
C GLU A 35 1.55 -11.47 2.85
N MET A 36 1.30 -12.78 2.95
CA MET A 36 2.19 -13.75 3.59
C MET A 36 2.51 -14.88 2.63
N ALA A 37 3.78 -15.29 2.59
CA ALA A 37 4.28 -16.33 1.69
C ALA A 37 3.95 -16.07 0.20
N ILE A 38 4.13 -14.83 -0.27
CA ILE A 38 3.91 -14.42 -1.67
C ILE A 38 4.61 -15.35 -2.65
N HIS A 39 3.88 -15.75 -3.70
CA HIS A 39 4.30 -16.74 -4.71
C HIS A 39 4.46 -18.19 -4.21
N SER A 40 4.00 -18.50 -3.00
CA SER A 40 3.95 -19.87 -2.48
C SER A 40 2.60 -20.54 -2.75
N ARG A 41 2.57 -21.87 -2.75
CA ARG A 41 1.31 -22.65 -2.69
C ARG A 41 0.52 -22.41 -1.40
N ARG A 42 1.15 -21.82 -0.39
CA ARG A 42 0.58 -21.47 0.90
C ARG A 42 0.42 -19.96 1.08
N GLU A 43 0.30 -19.20 -0.01
CA GLU A 43 0.03 -17.77 0.06
C GLU A 43 -1.27 -17.51 0.83
N TYR A 44 -1.23 -16.56 1.76
CA TYR A 44 -2.40 -16.19 2.56
C TYR A 44 -2.30 -14.73 3.03
N VAL A 45 -3.41 -14.24 3.55
CA VAL A 45 -3.52 -12.94 4.20
C VAL A 45 -4.44 -13.08 5.43
N VAL A 46 -4.18 -12.33 6.49
CA VAL A 46 -5.06 -12.29 7.67
C VAL A 46 -6.07 -11.15 7.55
N VAL A 47 -7.29 -11.37 8.07
CA VAL A 47 -8.41 -10.43 7.91
C VAL A 47 -8.07 -9.04 8.47
N GLN A 48 -7.36 -9.00 9.59
CA GLN A 48 -6.97 -7.78 10.27
C GLN A 48 -6.06 -6.90 9.38
N ASP A 49 -5.17 -7.52 8.60
CA ASP A 49 -4.28 -6.80 7.71
C ASP A 49 -5.03 -6.29 6.47
N MET A 50 -6.01 -7.06 5.96
CA MET A 50 -6.91 -6.58 4.90
C MET A 50 -7.72 -5.37 5.38
N GLU A 51 -8.25 -5.41 6.60
CA GLU A 51 -8.98 -4.28 7.19
C GLU A 51 -8.08 -3.04 7.36
N ALA A 52 -6.82 -3.25 7.77
CA ALA A 52 -5.84 -2.18 7.89
C ALA A 52 -5.48 -1.55 6.53
N ALA A 53 -5.29 -2.37 5.50
CA ALA A 53 -5.04 -1.92 4.13
C ALA A 53 -6.24 -1.12 3.58
N LEU A 54 -7.46 -1.62 3.81
CA LEU A 54 -8.70 -0.92 3.42
C LEU A 54 -8.82 0.45 4.09
N LYS A 55 -8.63 0.52 5.42
CA LYS A 55 -8.67 1.80 6.16
C LYS A 55 -7.64 2.78 5.64
N THR A 56 -6.43 2.29 5.33
CA THR A 56 -5.35 3.11 4.76
C THR A 56 -5.74 3.67 3.40
N LEU A 57 -6.28 2.83 2.51
CA LEU A 57 -6.70 3.25 1.17
C LEU A 57 -7.81 4.30 1.23
N ILE A 58 -8.84 4.09 2.05
CA ILE A 58 -9.95 5.05 2.22
C ILE A 58 -9.42 6.39 2.73
N ALA A 59 -8.56 6.38 3.75
CA ALA A 59 -7.96 7.59 4.29
C ALA A 59 -7.12 8.35 3.26
N LEU A 60 -6.41 7.64 2.37
CA LEU A 60 -5.65 8.25 1.27
C LEU A 60 -6.57 8.91 0.25
N VAL A 61 -7.65 8.24 -0.16
CA VAL A 61 -8.63 8.79 -1.11
C VAL A 61 -9.31 10.04 -0.53
N GLN A 62 -9.75 10.01 0.72
CA GLN A 62 -10.33 11.17 1.42
C GLN A 62 -9.34 12.33 1.54
N ARG A 63 -8.07 12.00 1.83
CA ARG A 63 -7.02 13.01 1.88
C ARG A 63 -6.76 13.61 0.51
N TRP A 64 -6.75 12.81 -0.55
CA TRP A 64 -6.58 13.30 -1.92
C TRP A 64 -7.71 14.25 -2.33
N GLU A 65 -8.96 13.88 -2.04
CA GLU A 65 -10.13 14.71 -2.33
C GLU A 65 -10.05 16.07 -1.62
N SER A 66 -9.65 16.09 -0.34
CA SER A 66 -9.46 17.33 0.44
C SER A 66 -8.18 18.12 0.12
N HIS A 67 -7.27 17.57 -0.70
CA HIS A 67 -6.08 18.29 -1.20
C HIS A 67 -6.31 18.93 -2.58
N GLN A 68 -7.51 18.78 -3.16
CA GLN A 68 -7.98 19.64 -4.25
C GLN A 68 -8.42 21.00 -3.70
#